data_AF-A0A2G6EVD4-F1
#
_entry.id   AF-A0A2G6EVD4-F1
#
_cell.length_a   1.000
_cell.length_b   1.000
_cell.length_c   1.000
_cell.angle_alpha   90.00
_cell.angle_beta   90.00
_cell.angle_gamma   90.00
#
_symmetry.space_group_name_H-M   'P 1'
#
loop_
_entity.id
_entity.type
_entity.pdbx_description
1 polymer ?
#
loop_
_entity_poly.entity_id
_entity_poly.type
_entity_poly.pdbx_seq_one_letter_code
_entity_poly.pdbx_strand_id
1 'polypeptide(L)'
;MTKAFKNTVITGLQMFMTLSLPGRPSQDSIAATAKVWCELLAPLRRWDDDDIAALQRAFTAVARQATQWPAPRDIINNLDAKVTVSRALPRPPLSQADRDNITQLCANIRAQMQQAQTPTRVPTHVNIARTYDKD
;
A
#
# COMPACT_ATOMS: atom_id res chain seq x y z
N MET A 1 9.77 -29.84 -14.84
CA MET A 1 8.66 -28.86 -14.94
C MET A 1 7.38 -29.52 -14.46
N THR A 2 6.86 -29.12 -13.30
CA THR A 2 5.71 -29.77 -12.65
C THR A 2 4.40 -29.39 -13.34
N LYS A 3 3.39 -30.26 -13.28
CA LYS A 3 2.05 -29.98 -13.83
C LYS A 3 1.38 -28.78 -13.12
N ALA A 4 1.59 -28.67 -11.80
CA ALA A 4 1.07 -27.58 -10.98
C ALA A 4 1.58 -26.20 -11.42
N PHE A 5 2.87 -26.10 -11.75
CA PHE A 5 3.47 -24.89 -12.30
C PHE A 5 2.81 -24.45 -13.62
N LYS A 6 2.72 -25.36 -14.60
CA LYS A 6 2.12 -25.06 -15.91
C LYS A 6 0.68 -24.57 -15.76
N ASN A 7 -0.10 -25.28 -14.95
CA ASN A 7 -1.50 -24.93 -14.70
C ASN A 7 -1.61 -23.55 -14.06
N THR A 8 -0.75 -23.23 -13.10
CA THR A 8 -0.73 -21.92 -12.44
C THR A 8 -0.44 -20.78 -13.42
N VAL A 9 0.54 -20.96 -14.30
CA VAL A 9 0.85 -19.96 -15.35
C VAL A 9 -0.35 -19.78 -16.29
N ILE A 10 -0.95 -20.87 -16.76
CA ILE A 10 -2.12 -20.82 -17.64
C ILE A 10 -3.29 -20.10 -16.96
N THR A 11 -3.61 -20.45 -15.72
CA THR A 11 -4.69 -19.81 -14.94
C THR A 11 -4.40 -18.32 -14.73
N GLY A 12 -3.16 -17.94 -14.43
CA GLY A 12 -2.75 -16.53 -14.30
C GLY A 12 -2.93 -15.75 -15.59
N LEU A 13 -2.55 -16.33 -16.73
CA LEU A 13 -2.74 -15.70 -18.05
C LEU A 13 -4.22 -15.59 -18.44
N GLN A 14 -5.04 -16.60 -18.12
CA GLN A 14 -6.48 -16.55 -18.34
C GLN A 14 -7.13 -15.39 -17.57
N MET A 15 -6.69 -15.13 -16.34
CA MET A 15 -7.16 -13.98 -15.56
C MET A 15 -6.90 -12.65 -16.28
N PHE A 16 -5.71 -12.45 -16.85
CA PHE A 16 -5.41 -11.25 -17.64
C PHE A 16 -6.28 -11.15 -18.90
N MET A 17 -6.61 -12.27 -19.53
CA MET A 17 -7.53 -12.29 -20.68
C MET A 17 -8.95 -11.87 -20.29
N THR A 18 -9.44 -12.34 -19.14
CA THR A 18 -10.76 -11.99 -18.61
C THR A 18 -10.86 -10.49 -18.34
N LEU A 19 -9.79 -9.87 -17.83
CA LEU A 19 -9.70 -8.42 -17.62
C LEU A 19 -9.66 -7.61 -18.94
N SER A 20 -9.50 -8.29 -20.09
CA SER A 20 -9.44 -7.67 -21.42
C SER A 20 -8.45 -6.52 -21.53
N LEU A 21 -7.26 -6.72 -20.96
CA LEU A 21 -6.23 -5.68 -20.88
C LEU A 21 -5.75 -5.25 -22.29
N PRO A 22 -5.45 -3.94 -22.49
CA PRO A 22 -4.80 -3.43 -23.69
C PRO A 22 -3.44 -4.11 -23.94
N GLY A 23 -3.09 -4.36 -25.20
CA GLY A 23 -1.82 -5.00 -25.57
C GLY A 23 -1.79 -6.51 -25.40
N ARG A 24 -2.95 -7.15 -25.14
CA ARG A 24 -3.06 -8.61 -25.05
C ARG A 24 -2.74 -9.29 -26.40
N PRO A 25 -2.11 -10.47 -26.37
CA PRO A 25 -1.92 -11.28 -27.57
C PRO A 25 -3.27 -11.70 -28.17
N SER A 26 -3.27 -12.06 -29.46
CA SER A 26 -4.45 -12.62 -30.11
C SER A 26 -4.83 -13.96 -29.48
N GLN A 27 -6.10 -14.35 -29.62
CA GLN A 27 -6.58 -15.62 -29.08
C GLN A 27 -5.80 -16.82 -29.67
N ASP A 28 -5.39 -16.76 -30.93
CA ASP A 28 -4.60 -17.80 -31.58
C ASP A 28 -3.15 -17.88 -31.07
N SER A 29 -2.61 -16.76 -30.55
CA SER A 29 -1.24 -16.69 -30.04
C SER A 29 -1.15 -16.88 -28.51
N ILE A 30 -2.28 -17.08 -27.82
CA ILE A 30 -2.28 -17.22 -26.36
C ILE A 30 -1.56 -18.50 -25.91
N ALA A 31 -1.74 -19.61 -26.63
CA ALA A 31 -1.09 -20.88 -26.30
C ALA A 31 0.43 -20.76 -26.47
N ALA A 32 0.88 -20.08 -27.53
CA ALA A 32 2.28 -19.76 -27.76
C ALA A 32 2.83 -18.84 -26.66
N THR A 33 2.07 -17.82 -26.26
CA THR A 33 2.44 -16.92 -25.16
C THR A 33 2.60 -17.69 -23.84
N ALA A 34 1.66 -18.57 -23.50
CA ALA A 34 1.75 -19.41 -22.31
C ALA A 34 2.98 -20.31 -22.32
N LYS A 35 3.34 -20.86 -23.48
CA LYS A 35 4.55 -21.65 -23.66
C LYS A 35 5.81 -20.81 -23.38
N VAL A 36 5.92 -19.63 -23.98
CA VAL A 36 7.06 -18.72 -23.77
C VAL A 36 7.16 -18.32 -22.30
N TRP A 37 6.04 -18.00 -21.65
CA TRP A 37 6.03 -17.67 -20.22
C TRP A 37 6.52 -18.83 -19.36
N CYS A 38 6.07 -20.05 -19.66
CA CYS A 38 6.56 -21.22 -18.96
C CYS A 38 8.07 -21.43 -19.16
N GLU A 39 8.58 -21.24 -20.37
CA GLU A 39 10.01 -21.38 -20.69
C GLU A 39 10.87 -20.33 -19.96
N LEU A 40 10.38 -19.09 -19.84
CA LEU A 40 11.08 -18.02 -19.14
C LEU A 40 11.05 -18.16 -17.61
N LEU A 41 9.92 -18.63 -17.06
CA LEU A 41 9.74 -18.75 -15.60
C LEU A 41 10.27 -20.09 -15.05
N ALA A 42 10.26 -21.16 -15.84
CA ALA A 42 10.74 -22.48 -15.42
C ALA A 42 12.18 -22.50 -14.84
N PRO A 43 13.20 -21.82 -15.43
CA PRO A 43 14.57 -21.86 -14.91
C PRO A 43 14.79 -21.03 -13.66
N LEU A 44 13.85 -20.16 -13.27
CA LEU A 44 14.03 -19.25 -12.14
C LEU A 44 14.13 -20.00 -10.80
N ARG A 45 13.34 -21.07 -10.64
CA ARG A 45 13.19 -21.82 -9.40
C ARG A 45 12.83 -23.28 -9.68
N ARG A 46 12.94 -24.14 -8.68
CA ARG A 46 12.50 -25.54 -8.78
C ARG A 46 10.97 -25.68 -8.74
N TRP A 47 10.26 -24.64 -8.30
CA TRP A 47 8.80 -24.58 -8.20
C TRP A 47 8.22 -25.70 -7.34
N ASP A 48 8.49 -25.61 -6.04
CA ASP A 48 7.82 -26.40 -5.01
C ASP A 48 6.42 -25.83 -4.68
N ASP A 49 5.66 -26.50 -3.82
CA ASP A 49 4.28 -26.12 -3.52
C ASP A 49 4.16 -24.71 -2.92
N ASP A 50 5.15 -24.27 -2.13
CA ASP A 50 5.20 -22.93 -1.55
C ASP A 50 5.49 -21.86 -2.62
N ASP A 51 6.41 -22.14 -3.55
CA ASP A 51 6.69 -21.31 -4.72
C ASP A 51 5.46 -21.23 -5.65
N ILE A 52 4.69 -22.31 -5.81
CA ILE A 52 3.43 -22.30 -6.57
C ILE A 52 2.41 -21.36 -5.94
N ALA A 53 2.24 -21.42 -4.61
CA ALA A 53 1.35 -20.51 -3.90
C ALA A 53 1.84 -19.05 -3.97
N ALA A 54 3.15 -18.82 -3.94
CA ALA A 54 3.73 -17.50 -4.17
C ALA A 54 3.48 -16.99 -5.61
N LEU A 55 3.61 -17.86 -6.60
CA LEU A 55 3.33 -17.55 -8.01
C LEU A 55 1.89 -17.12 -8.22
N GLN A 56 0.93 -17.85 -7.67
CA GLN A 56 -0.49 -17.49 -7.73
C GLN A 56 -0.73 -16.10 -7.13
N ARG A 57 -0.16 -15.83 -5.94
CA ARG A 57 -0.26 -14.51 -5.31
C ARG A 57 0.35 -13.40 -6.16
N ALA A 58 1.49 -13.64 -6.80
CA ALA A 58 2.13 -12.66 -7.68
C ALA A 58 1.26 -12.36 -8.92
N PHE A 59 0.66 -13.36 -9.55
CA PHE A 59 -0.30 -13.16 -10.64
C PHE A 59 -1.50 -12.30 -10.20
N THR A 60 -2.09 -12.62 -9.04
CA THR A 60 -3.21 -11.82 -8.49
C THR A 60 -2.80 -10.39 -8.15
N ALA A 61 -1.62 -10.21 -7.55
CA ALA A 61 -1.10 -8.88 -7.22
C ALA A 61 -0.93 -8.02 -8.48
N VAL A 62 -0.30 -8.57 -9.54
CA VAL A 62 -0.16 -7.89 -10.83
C VAL A 62 -1.52 -7.59 -11.45
N ALA A 63 -2.45 -8.55 -11.44
CA ALA A 63 -3.79 -8.34 -12.00
C ALA A 63 -4.55 -7.17 -11.34
N ARG A 64 -4.38 -6.97 -10.03
CA ARG A 64 -5.04 -5.87 -9.30
C ARG A 64 -4.59 -4.48 -9.72
N GLN A 65 -3.37 -4.38 -10.25
CA GLN A 65 -2.74 -3.10 -10.60
C GLN A 65 -2.49 -2.95 -12.11
N ALA A 66 -2.77 -3.97 -12.91
CA ALA A 66 -2.48 -3.98 -14.34
C ALA A 66 -3.44 -3.06 -15.11
N THR A 67 -2.88 -2.08 -15.82
CA THR A 67 -3.59 -1.23 -16.79
C THR A 67 -3.35 -1.66 -18.24
N GLN A 68 -2.35 -2.52 -18.46
CA GLN A 68 -1.94 -3.07 -19.75
C GLN A 68 -1.51 -4.53 -19.56
N TRP A 69 -1.40 -5.27 -20.66
CA TRP A 69 -0.93 -6.65 -20.61
C TRP A 69 0.47 -6.73 -19.99
N PRO A 70 0.64 -7.46 -18.87
CA PRO A 70 1.89 -7.46 -18.13
C PRO A 70 2.98 -8.27 -18.84
N ALA A 71 4.23 -7.97 -18.53
CA ALA A 71 5.39 -8.75 -18.97
C ALA A 71 5.76 -9.81 -17.91
N PRO A 72 6.48 -10.90 -18.26
CA PRO A 72 6.95 -11.89 -17.30
C PRO A 72 7.76 -11.27 -16.15
N ARG A 73 8.51 -10.19 -16.42
CA ARG A 73 9.28 -9.43 -15.41
C ARG A 73 8.41 -8.90 -14.27
N ASP A 74 7.18 -8.50 -14.55
CA ASP A 74 6.29 -7.92 -13.53
C ASP A 74 5.90 -8.97 -12.48
N ILE A 75 5.76 -10.22 -12.90
CA ILE A 75 5.54 -11.36 -11.99
C ILE A 75 6.79 -11.63 -11.16
N ILE A 76 7.97 -11.64 -11.79
CA ILE A 76 9.25 -11.87 -11.10
C ILE A 76 9.47 -10.82 -10.00
N ASN A 77 9.23 -9.55 -10.31
CA ASN A 77 9.33 -8.47 -9.33
C ASN A 77 8.38 -8.67 -8.14
N ASN A 78 7.17 -9.19 -8.38
CA ASN A 78 6.20 -9.46 -7.31
C ASN A 78 6.50 -10.75 -6.52
N LEU A 79 7.20 -11.72 -7.12
CA LEU A 79 7.69 -12.91 -6.42
C LEU A 79 8.80 -12.57 -5.43
N ASP A 80 9.70 -11.68 -5.83
CA ASP A 80 10.87 -11.28 -5.03
C ASP A 80 10.60 -10.09 -4.11
N ALA A 81 9.42 -9.47 -4.21
CA ALA A 81 8.89 -8.54 -3.21
C ALA A 81 8.57 -9.28 -1.90
N LYS A 82 9.60 -9.86 -1.27
CA LYS A 82 9.55 -10.24 0.14
C LYS A 82 9.13 -8.99 0.89
N VAL A 83 8.03 -9.12 1.64
CA VAL A 83 7.68 -8.21 2.72
C VAL A 83 8.95 -8.06 3.56
N THR A 84 9.66 -6.96 3.32
CA THR A 84 10.76 -6.56 4.18
C THR A 84 10.06 -6.08 5.43
N VAL A 85 9.74 -7.01 6.32
CA VAL A 85 9.51 -6.67 7.72
C VAL A 85 10.81 -6.03 8.16
N SER A 86 10.86 -4.69 8.14
CA SER A 86 11.96 -3.94 8.73
C SER A 86 12.09 -4.50 10.14
N ARG A 87 13.17 -5.24 10.38
CA ARG A 87 13.48 -5.78 11.69
C ARG A 87 13.49 -4.58 12.62
N ALA A 88 12.48 -4.48 13.47
CA ALA A 88 12.38 -3.37 14.39
C ALA A 88 13.66 -3.33 15.21
N LEU A 89 14.41 -2.22 15.09
CA LEU A 89 15.55 -1.99 15.96
C LEU A 89 15.04 -1.98 17.40
N PRO A 90 15.79 -2.57 18.37
CA PRO A 90 15.43 -2.44 19.77
C PRO A 90 15.33 -0.94 20.09
N ARG A 91 14.18 -0.52 20.63
CA ARG A 91 13.99 0.89 21.03
C ARG A 91 15.08 1.24 22.04
N PRO A 92 15.88 2.29 21.81
CA PRO A 92 16.89 2.71 22.78
C PRO A 92 16.24 2.93 24.16
N PRO A 93 16.86 2.46 25.26
CA PRO A 93 16.32 2.71 26.59
C PRO A 93 16.35 4.21 26.86
N LEU A 94 15.20 4.77 27.26
CA LEU A 94 15.08 6.19 27.57
C LEU A 94 15.93 6.52 28.81
N SER A 95 16.90 7.43 28.65
CA SER A 95 17.77 7.86 29.74
C SER A 95 17.02 8.70 30.77
N GLN A 96 17.58 8.88 31.97
CA GLN A 96 16.95 9.73 32.99
C GLN A 96 16.89 11.20 32.54
N ALA A 97 17.94 11.68 31.88
CA ALA A 97 17.98 13.04 31.32
C ALA A 97 16.85 13.26 30.29
N ASP A 98 16.56 12.27 29.45
CA ASP A 98 15.46 12.37 28.48
C ASP A 98 14.09 12.46 29.17
N ARG A 99 13.90 11.73 30.27
CA ARG A 99 12.66 11.79 31.06
C ARG A 99 12.46 13.18 31.65
N ASP A 100 13.52 13.73 32.23
CA ASP A 100 13.49 15.04 32.87
C ASP A 100 13.22 16.14 31.81
N ASN A 101 13.83 16.03 30.63
CA ASN A 101 13.58 16.92 29.48
C ASN A 101 12.11 16.86 29.02
N ILE A 102 11.54 15.65 28.90
CA ILE A 102 10.13 15.46 28.54
C ILE A 102 9.21 16.07 29.60
N THR A 103 9.49 15.86 30.88
CA THR A 103 8.71 16.43 31.99
C THR A 103 8.74 17.96 31.96
N GLN A 104 9.92 18.56 31.77
CA GLN A 104 10.07 20.01 31.67
C GLN A 104 9.33 20.58 30.45
N LEU A 105 9.43 19.91 29.29
CA LEU A 105 8.72 20.32 28.07
C LEU A 105 7.21 20.35 28.29
N CYS A 106 6.65 19.28 28.90
CA CYS A 106 5.23 19.20 29.22
C CYS A 106 4.79 20.30 30.20
N ALA A 107 5.60 20.61 31.22
CA ALA A 107 5.32 21.68 32.17
C ALA A 107 5.27 23.06 31.50
N ASN A 108 6.22 23.33 30.60
CA ASN A 108 6.30 24.59 29.86
C ASN A 108 5.11 24.76 28.90
N ILE A 109 4.74 23.71 28.15
CA ILE A 109 3.57 23.73 27.26
C ILE A 109 2.30 24.00 28.06
N ARG A 110 2.14 23.37 29.23
CA ARG A 110 0.98 23.60 30.11
C ARG A 110 0.90 25.06 30.58
N ALA A 111 2.02 25.66 30.98
CA ALA A 111 2.06 27.05 31.42
C ALA A 111 1.66 28.03 30.30
N GLN A 112 2.15 27.79 29.08
CA GLN A 112 1.79 28.60 27.91
C GLN A 112 0.29 28.51 27.58
N MET A 113 -0.29 27.32 27.65
CA MET A 113 -1.73 27.13 27.44
C MET A 113 -2.59 27.85 28.48
N GLN A 114 -2.14 27.98 29.72
CA GLN A 114 -2.88 28.69 30.78
C GLN A 114 -2.84 30.21 30.60
N GLN A 115 -1.72 30.76 30.12
CA GLN A 115 -1.59 32.20 29.86
C GLN A 115 -2.44 32.66 28.66
N ALA A 116 -2.58 31.80 27.64
CA ALA A 116 -3.40 32.06 26.45
C ALA A 116 -4.92 32.05 26.71
N GLN A 117 -5.37 31.62 27.90
CA GLN A 117 -6.80 31.51 28.26
C GLN A 117 -7.33 32.71 29.07
N THR A 118 -6.56 33.78 29.27
CA THR A 118 -7.08 34.99 29.94
C THR A 118 -8.11 35.67 29.02
N PRO A 119 -9.41 35.75 29.38
CA PRO A 119 -10.41 36.34 28.49
C PRO A 119 -10.15 37.84 28.34
N THR A 120 -9.82 38.26 27.11
CA THR A 120 -9.78 39.66 26.70
C THR A 120 -11.15 40.30 26.97
N ARG A 121 -11.21 41.17 27.98
CA ARG A 121 -12.41 41.96 28.32
C ARG A 121 -12.63 42.98 27.21
N VAL A 122 -13.55 42.70 26.28
CA VAL A 122 -13.95 43.64 25.22
C VAL A 122 -14.86 44.71 25.83
N PRO A 123 -14.54 46.01 25.76
CA PRO A 123 -15.41 47.05 26.28
C PRO A 123 -16.67 47.20 25.41
N THR A 124 -17.83 47.14 26.07
CA THR A 124 -19.15 47.32 25.47
C THR A 124 -19.35 48.76 25.00
N HIS A 125 -19.50 48.97 23.68
CA HIS A 125 -20.21 50.14 23.14
C HIS A 125 -21.42 49.68 22.32
N VAL A 126 -22.59 49.84 22.94
CA VAL A 126 -23.88 50.34 22.42
C VAL A 126 -23.93 50.63 20.91
N ASN A 127 -24.93 50.11 20.17
CA ASN A 127 -26.14 50.87 19.79
C ASN A 127 -27.16 50.10 18.88
N ILE A 128 -28.45 50.25 19.26
CA ILE A 128 -29.73 50.28 18.50
C ILE A 128 -29.97 49.47 17.21
N ALA A 129 -31.01 48.64 17.25
CA ALA A 129 -31.90 48.33 16.11
C ALA A 129 -33.36 48.61 16.55
N ARG A 130 -33.91 49.77 16.17
CA ARG A 130 -34.96 49.93 15.14
C ARG A 130 -36.13 48.96 15.28
N THR A 131 -37.20 49.47 15.88
CA THR A 131 -38.58 49.03 15.67
C THR A 131 -38.96 49.14 14.20
N TYR A 132 -39.43 48.08 13.58
CA TYR A 132 -40.44 48.17 12.52
C TYR A 132 -41.32 46.92 12.51
N ASP A 133 -42.56 47.20 12.91
CA ASP A 133 -43.85 46.61 12.60
C ASP A 133 -43.98 46.03 11.17
N LYS A 134 -44.66 44.87 11.03
CA LYS A 134 -45.74 44.68 10.06
C LYS A 134 -46.53 43.38 10.27
N ASP A 135 -47.83 43.61 10.44
CA ASP A 135 -49.02 42.79 10.12
C ASP A 135 -49.33 41.54 10.96
#